data_AF-A0A810MZL2-F1
#
_entry.id   AF-A0A810MZL2-F1
#
_cell.length_a   1.000
_cell.length_b   1.000
_cell.length_c   1.000
_cell.angle_alpha   90.00
_cell.angle_beta   90.00
_cell.angle_gamma   90.00
#
_symmetry.space_group_name_H-M   'P 1'
#
loop_
_entity.id
_entity.type
_entity.pdbx_description
1 polymer ?
#
loop_
_entity_poly.entity_id
_entity_poly.type
_entity_poly.pdbx_seq_one_letter_code
_entity_poly.pdbx_strand_id
1 'polypeptide(L)'
;MPAPQLIANAVSPTTVRTTRIGEGPQLATGLQIASEGLPTWSGIEKAMVGMSNGARTTRPPNHARLKVSGQWRQSMTGVDTPGEWGIVSLYWDPTSALTPEQRGDFRGRWDDLLWLNVPGPFWTGETDTCWTGRLHAPEHVLYGGEYFSEFVYRQPRTTAEVAALAEAAWDDPFGGYGCDGDDRWTPDAVRIWWRERDRVIQYVEQLSQRWIASERADEREAAAGLQDFASYLVGPLSDDLRIYLYWLIERRSPNPSDRLPPL
;
A
#
# COMPACT_ATOMS: atom_id res chain seq x y z
N MET A 1 23.17 41.02 49.59
CA MET A 1 21.97 41.50 48.85
C MET A 1 20.90 40.41 49.00
N PRO A 2 19.87 40.60 49.83
CA PRO A 2 18.92 39.54 50.20
C PRO A 2 17.70 39.47 49.27
N ALA A 3 17.06 38.31 49.23
CA ALA A 3 15.83 38.00 48.50
C ALA A 3 14.58 38.66 49.12
N PRO A 4 13.50 38.92 48.33
CA PRO A 4 12.21 39.36 48.87
C PRO A 4 11.21 38.21 49.08
N GLN A 5 10.24 38.52 49.94
CA GLN A 5 9.38 37.63 50.72
C GLN A 5 8.12 37.09 49.99
N LEU A 6 7.61 35.99 50.57
CA LEU A 6 6.28 35.39 50.44
C LEU A 6 5.15 36.35 50.88
N ILE A 7 4.01 36.31 50.19
CA ILE A 7 2.69 36.61 50.77
C ILE A 7 1.74 35.46 50.41
N ALA A 8 1.26 34.77 51.44
CA ALA A 8 0.19 33.79 51.41
C ALA A 8 -1.13 34.48 51.75
N ASN A 9 -2.22 34.11 51.07
CA ASN A 9 -3.58 34.44 51.50
C ASN A 9 -4.35 33.14 51.75
N ALA A 10 -4.72 32.94 53.02
CA ALA A 10 -5.64 31.92 53.48
C ALA A 10 -6.99 32.58 53.79
N VAL A 11 -8.09 31.95 53.39
CA VAL A 11 -9.43 32.22 53.91
C VAL A 11 -10.08 30.89 54.28
N SER A 12 -10.49 30.80 55.54
CA SER A 12 -11.09 29.66 56.23
C SER A 12 -12.62 29.57 56.04
N PRO A 13 -13.25 28.45 56.44
CA PRO A 13 -14.52 27.96 55.89
C PRO A 13 -15.74 28.33 56.74
N THR A 14 -16.94 28.16 56.18
CA THR A 14 -18.21 28.21 56.94
C THR A 14 -19.05 26.95 56.74
N THR A 15 -19.65 26.56 57.85
CA THR A 15 -20.26 25.30 58.28
C THR A 15 -21.56 24.88 57.60
N VAL A 16 -21.63 23.58 57.31
CA VAL A 16 -22.73 22.57 57.37
C VAL A 16 -24.14 23.03 57.77
N ARG A 17 -25.15 22.58 57.00
CA ARG A 17 -26.46 22.18 57.54
C ARG A 17 -27.02 20.93 56.84
N THR A 18 -27.30 19.92 57.64
CA THR A 18 -27.83 18.58 57.31
C THR A 18 -29.35 18.60 57.17
N THR A 19 -29.91 17.92 56.17
CA THR A 19 -31.27 17.36 56.24
C THR A 19 -31.37 16.02 55.48
N ARG A 20 -32.26 15.16 55.98
CA ARG A 20 -32.38 13.70 55.82
C ARG A 20 -32.87 13.19 54.46
N ILE A 21 -32.33 12.01 54.09
CA ILE A 21 -32.96 10.72 53.72
C ILE A 21 -34.32 10.74 53.02
N GLY A 22 -34.34 10.19 51.79
CA GLY A 22 -35.49 9.65 51.09
C GLY A 22 -35.06 8.77 49.91
N GLU A 23 -35.24 7.45 50.08
CA GLU A 23 -35.48 6.32 49.14
C GLU A 23 -35.11 6.41 47.64
N GLY A 24 -34.55 5.29 47.10
CA GLY A 24 -34.05 5.10 45.73
C GLY A 24 -35.13 4.98 44.62
N PRO A 25 -34.89 4.30 43.46
CA PRO A 25 -33.84 3.32 43.17
C PRO A 25 -33.21 3.37 41.73
N GLN A 26 -32.35 2.38 41.49
CA GLN A 26 -31.97 1.74 40.22
C GLN A 26 -30.86 2.33 39.33
N LEU A 27 -29.76 1.56 39.31
CA LEU A 27 -28.68 1.53 38.34
C LEU A 27 -29.21 1.11 36.95
N ALA A 28 -28.85 1.87 35.92
CA ALA A 28 -28.88 1.42 34.53
C ALA A 28 -27.50 1.66 33.90
N THR A 29 -26.80 0.56 33.69
CA THR A 29 -25.60 0.41 32.87
C THR A 29 -26.03 0.43 31.39
N GLY A 30 -25.37 1.21 30.53
CA GLY A 30 -25.61 1.17 29.10
C GLY A 30 -25.07 2.39 28.35
N LEU A 31 -23.77 2.40 28.08
CA LEU A 31 -23.20 3.33 27.09
C LEU A 31 -23.23 2.61 25.73
N GLN A 32 -24.27 2.89 24.94
CA GLN A 32 -24.31 2.56 23.51
C GLN A 32 -23.38 3.54 22.78
N ILE A 33 -22.29 3.03 22.21
CA ILE A 33 -21.58 3.72 21.15
C ILE A 33 -22.38 3.47 19.87
N ALA A 34 -22.96 4.54 19.32
CA ALA A 34 -23.63 4.52 18.04
C ALA A 34 -22.60 4.24 16.94
N SER A 35 -22.81 3.15 16.19
CA SER A 35 -22.15 2.94 14.91
C SER A 35 -22.80 3.85 13.88
N GLU A 36 -22.21 5.01 13.60
CA GLU A 36 -22.58 5.80 12.44
C GLU A 36 -22.15 5.04 11.18
N GLY A 37 -23.13 4.74 10.33
CA GLY A 37 -22.97 3.87 9.17
C GLY A 37 -22.18 4.51 8.04
N LEU A 38 -21.22 3.76 7.51
CA LEU A 38 -20.61 4.04 6.21
C LEU A 38 -21.66 3.91 5.09
N PRO A 39 -21.55 4.69 4.01
CA PRO A 39 -22.52 4.65 2.92
C PRO A 39 -22.53 3.26 2.26
N THR A 40 -23.73 2.73 2.07
CA THR A 40 -23.94 1.50 1.31
C THR A 40 -23.71 1.75 -0.18
N TRP A 41 -23.33 0.71 -0.92
CA TRP A 41 -23.00 0.75 -2.36
C TRP A 41 -24.10 1.40 -3.24
N SER A 42 -25.37 1.35 -2.82
CA SER A 42 -26.49 2.04 -3.48
C SER A 42 -26.37 3.58 -3.45
N GLY A 43 -25.68 4.14 -2.44
CA GLY A 43 -25.37 5.57 -2.35
C GLY A 43 -24.28 6.02 -3.32
N ILE A 44 -23.34 5.13 -3.65
CA ILE A 44 -22.21 5.40 -4.53
C ILE A 44 -22.65 5.32 -6.00
N GLU A 45 -23.52 4.38 -6.38
CA GLU A 45 -24.11 4.31 -7.73
C GLU A 45 -24.86 5.59 -8.13
N LYS A 46 -25.55 6.24 -7.18
CA LYS A 46 -26.26 7.51 -7.45
C LYS A 46 -25.31 8.69 -7.66
N ALA A 47 -24.12 8.68 -7.06
CA ALA A 47 -23.10 9.70 -7.29
C ALA A 47 -22.45 9.55 -8.69
N MET A 48 -22.24 8.31 -9.15
CA MET A 48 -21.66 8.02 -10.48
C MET A 48 -22.54 8.49 -11.65
N VAL A 49 -23.88 8.42 -11.52
CA VAL A 49 -24.81 8.91 -12.56
C VAL A 49 -24.87 10.45 -12.61
N GLY A 50 -24.58 11.14 -11.50
CA GLY A 50 -24.61 12.60 -11.43
C GLY A 50 -23.38 13.29 -12.04
N MET A 51 -22.22 12.63 -12.05
CA MET A 51 -20.93 13.23 -12.44
C MET A 51 -20.56 12.99 -13.92
N SER A 52 -21.30 12.14 -14.63
CA SER A 52 -21.03 11.80 -16.05
C SER A 52 -21.53 12.82 -17.09
N ASN A 53 -22.02 14.00 -16.68
CA ASN A 53 -22.52 15.04 -17.59
C ASN A 53 -21.69 16.35 -17.53
N GLY A 54 -20.38 16.25 -17.72
CA GLY A 54 -19.53 17.42 -17.91
C GLY A 54 -18.16 17.07 -18.50
N ALA A 55 -17.79 17.74 -19.60
CA ALA A 55 -16.52 17.64 -20.32
C ALA A 55 -16.26 16.34 -21.12
N ARG A 56 -16.87 16.31 -22.32
CA ARG A 56 -16.61 15.34 -23.40
C ARG A 56 -15.36 15.79 -24.17
N THR A 57 -14.19 15.21 -23.89
CA THR A 57 -13.08 15.14 -24.86
C THR A 57 -13.02 13.71 -25.40
N THR A 58 -13.32 13.57 -26.68
CA THR A 58 -13.48 12.29 -27.36
C THR A 58 -12.12 11.61 -27.56
N ARG A 59 -11.82 10.58 -26.76
CA ARG A 59 -10.81 9.56 -27.08
C ARG A 59 -11.52 8.47 -27.92
N PRO A 60 -11.02 8.06 -29.09
CA PRO A 60 -11.71 7.09 -29.92
C PRO A 60 -11.65 5.67 -29.30
N PRO A 61 -12.72 4.87 -29.41
CA PRO A 61 -12.74 3.51 -28.90
C PRO A 61 -12.09 2.56 -29.91
N ASN A 62 -10.96 1.94 -29.56
CA ASN A 62 -10.41 0.83 -30.33
C ASN A 62 -10.88 -0.51 -29.76
N HIS A 63 -12.11 -0.88 -30.11
CA HIS A 63 -12.48 -2.28 -30.17
C HIS A 63 -11.95 -2.88 -31.47
N ALA A 64 -10.78 -3.51 -31.42
CA ALA A 64 -10.37 -4.51 -32.40
C ALA A 64 -9.92 -5.77 -31.66
N ARG A 65 -10.90 -6.62 -31.40
CA ARG A 65 -10.74 -7.97 -30.86
C ARG A 65 -10.10 -8.84 -31.95
N LEU A 66 -8.78 -8.92 -32.00
CA LEU A 66 -8.08 -9.98 -32.75
C LEU A 66 -7.94 -11.19 -31.83
N LYS A 67 -8.87 -12.15 -31.99
CA LYS A 67 -8.63 -13.53 -31.60
C LYS A 67 -7.49 -14.07 -32.47
N VAL A 68 -6.29 -14.20 -31.90
CA VAL A 68 -5.26 -15.09 -32.45
C VAL A 68 -5.01 -16.18 -31.42
N SER A 69 -5.75 -17.27 -31.58
CA SER A 69 -5.46 -18.55 -30.98
C SER A 69 -4.21 -19.16 -31.61
N GLY A 70 -3.25 -19.56 -30.77
CA GLY A 70 -2.32 -20.67 -31.03
C GLY A 70 -1.23 -20.44 -32.08
N GLN A 71 -0.02 -20.11 -31.61
CA GLN A 71 1.27 -20.74 -31.99
C GLN A 71 2.42 -19.81 -31.61
N TRP A 72 2.90 -19.94 -30.38
CA TRP A 72 4.27 -19.56 -30.04
C TRP A 72 4.88 -20.68 -29.19
N ARG A 73 5.27 -21.77 -29.86
CA ARG A 73 6.28 -22.73 -29.40
C ARG A 73 7.37 -22.75 -30.46
N GLN A 74 8.62 -22.64 -30.01
CA GLN A 74 9.89 -22.59 -30.75
C GLN A 74 10.11 -21.20 -31.40
N SER A 75 11.07 -20.38 -30.98
CA SER A 75 12.46 -20.70 -30.63
C SER A 75 13.05 -19.69 -29.65
N MET A 76 13.28 -20.09 -28.41
CA MET A 76 14.30 -19.50 -27.53
C MET A 76 14.94 -20.65 -26.75
N THR A 77 15.71 -21.48 -27.45
CA THR A 77 16.84 -22.19 -26.82
C THR A 77 18.06 -21.29 -26.95
N GLY A 78 17.97 -20.09 -26.37
CA GLY A 78 19.14 -19.37 -25.89
C GLY A 78 19.45 -19.96 -24.52
N VAL A 79 20.09 -21.12 -24.52
CA VAL A 79 20.74 -21.61 -23.30
C VAL A 79 21.85 -20.61 -23.05
N ASP A 80 21.65 -19.72 -22.07
CA ASP A 80 22.74 -18.96 -21.49
C ASP A 80 23.74 -19.97 -20.93
N THR A 81 24.73 -20.32 -21.75
CA THR A 81 25.94 -20.99 -21.32
C THR A 81 26.51 -20.17 -20.16
N PRO A 82 26.74 -20.74 -18.96
CA PRO A 82 27.39 -20.03 -17.87
C PRO A 82 28.88 -19.91 -18.20
N GLY A 83 29.20 -18.89 -18.99
CA GLY A 83 30.54 -18.40 -19.23
C GLY A 83 30.83 -17.30 -18.22
N GLU A 84 31.89 -17.50 -17.45
CA GLU A 84 32.42 -16.62 -16.40
C GLU A 84 31.56 -16.55 -15.13
N TRP A 85 32.23 -16.51 -13.97
CA TRP A 85 31.61 -16.45 -12.64
C TRP A 85 30.87 -15.11 -12.47
N GLY A 86 29.72 -14.97 -13.13
CA GLY A 86 28.85 -13.81 -13.08
C GLY A 86 28.39 -13.63 -11.66
N ILE A 87 28.85 -12.55 -11.02
CA ILE A 87 28.35 -12.11 -9.73
C ILE A 87 26.85 -11.91 -9.89
N VAL A 88 26.05 -12.76 -9.24
CA VAL A 88 24.60 -12.56 -9.18
C VAL A 88 24.38 -11.25 -8.45
N SER A 89 23.92 -10.23 -9.18
CA SER A 89 23.55 -8.94 -8.60
C SER A 89 22.38 -9.17 -7.64
N LEU A 90 22.55 -8.79 -6.38
CA LEU A 90 21.51 -8.92 -5.36
C LEU A 90 20.39 -7.88 -5.54
N TYR A 91 20.74 -6.68 -6.02
CA TYR A 91 19.78 -5.68 -6.49
C TYR A 91 19.82 -5.61 -8.01
N TRP A 92 18.66 -5.63 -8.64
CA TRP A 92 18.46 -5.37 -10.06
C TRP A 92 17.55 -4.15 -10.16
N ASP A 93 17.94 -3.12 -10.92
CA ASP A 93 17.10 -1.93 -11.13
C ASP A 93 15.93 -2.31 -12.05
N PRO A 94 14.70 -2.42 -11.51
CA PRO A 94 13.56 -2.88 -12.30
C PRO A 94 13.01 -1.78 -13.20
N THR A 95 13.34 -0.50 -12.94
CA THR A 95 12.93 0.60 -13.81
C THR A 95 13.66 0.54 -15.15
N SER A 96 14.84 -0.09 -15.21
CA SER A 96 15.60 -0.27 -16.45
C SER A 96 14.87 -1.14 -17.49
N ALA A 97 13.94 -2.00 -17.05
CA ALA A 97 13.12 -2.84 -17.91
C ALA A 97 11.95 -2.09 -18.58
N LEU A 98 11.60 -0.88 -18.14
CA LEU A 98 10.50 -0.11 -18.71
C LEU A 98 10.89 0.51 -20.04
N THR A 99 10.02 0.35 -21.04
CA THR A 99 10.06 1.14 -22.27
C THR A 99 9.67 2.60 -22.00
N PRO A 100 10.00 3.55 -22.89
CA PRO A 100 9.57 4.94 -22.75
C PRO A 100 8.05 5.13 -22.70
N GLU A 101 7.30 4.29 -23.43
CA GLU A 101 5.84 4.33 -23.43
C GLU A 101 5.28 3.88 -22.07
N GLN A 102 5.76 2.75 -21.55
CA GLN A 102 5.37 2.24 -20.23
C GLN A 102 5.71 3.21 -19.10
N ARG A 103 6.87 3.90 -19.15
CA ARG A 103 7.18 4.96 -18.17
C ARG A 103 6.12 6.07 -18.17
N GLY A 104 5.53 6.35 -19.31
CA GLY A 104 4.47 7.35 -19.46
C GLY A 104 3.16 6.98 -18.77
N ASP A 105 2.97 5.72 -18.34
CA ASP A 105 1.79 5.26 -17.63
C ASP A 105 1.92 5.45 -16.10
N PHE A 106 3.14 5.59 -15.59
CA PHE A 106 3.40 5.88 -14.17
C PHE A 106 3.32 7.39 -13.90
N ARG A 107 2.14 7.88 -13.52
CA ARG A 107 1.84 9.32 -13.32
C ARG A 107 1.50 9.70 -11.88
N GLY A 108 1.65 8.76 -10.95
CA GLY A 108 1.31 8.93 -9.55
C GLY A 108 2.08 10.10 -8.92
N ARG A 109 1.46 10.74 -7.93
CA ARG A 109 2.09 11.82 -7.15
C ARG A 109 2.56 11.32 -5.80
N TRP A 110 3.83 11.51 -5.49
CA TRP A 110 4.45 10.99 -4.27
C TRP A 110 3.73 11.42 -2.98
N ASP A 111 3.16 12.62 -2.97
CA ASP A 111 2.39 13.15 -1.83
C ASP A 111 1.14 12.30 -1.51
N ASP A 112 0.66 11.51 -2.48
CA ASP A 112 -0.50 10.64 -2.33
C ASP A 112 -0.10 9.20 -1.95
N LEU A 113 1.20 8.92 -1.76
CA LEU A 113 1.74 7.59 -1.46
C LEU A 113 0.95 6.90 -0.35
N LEU A 114 0.35 5.76 -0.68
CA LEU A 114 -0.38 4.97 0.30
C LEU A 114 0.61 4.26 1.23
N TRP A 115 0.43 4.41 2.54
CA TRP A 115 1.32 3.88 3.60
C TRP A 115 1.50 2.34 3.58
N LEU A 116 0.64 1.62 2.85
CA LEU A 116 0.72 0.17 2.66
C LEU A 116 1.77 -0.26 1.61
N ASN A 117 2.22 0.65 0.74
CA ASN A 117 3.22 0.33 -0.27
C ASN A 117 4.53 -0.12 0.40
N VAL A 118 5.04 -1.27 -0.04
CA VAL A 118 6.37 -1.72 0.36
C VAL A 118 7.41 -0.85 -0.32
N PRO A 119 8.39 -0.30 0.44
CA PRO A 119 9.41 0.57 -0.13
C PRO A 119 10.14 -0.05 -1.32
N GLY A 120 10.32 0.76 -2.36
CA GLY A 120 10.89 0.34 -3.63
C GLY A 120 10.56 1.32 -4.76
N PRO A 121 11.09 1.07 -5.98
CA PRO A 121 10.91 1.96 -7.12
C PRO A 121 9.45 2.11 -7.55
N PHE A 122 8.65 1.04 -7.49
CA PHE A 122 7.25 1.06 -7.86
C PHE A 122 6.35 1.24 -6.64
N TRP A 123 5.34 2.08 -6.76
CA TRP A 123 4.42 2.41 -5.68
C TRP A 123 3.10 2.93 -6.25
N THR A 124 2.10 3.10 -5.40
CA THR A 124 0.83 3.73 -5.76
C THR A 124 0.46 4.85 -4.80
N GLY A 125 -0.23 5.86 -5.33
CA GLY A 125 -0.93 6.86 -4.54
C GLY A 125 -2.44 6.66 -4.60
N GLU A 126 -3.16 7.72 -4.95
CA GLU A 126 -4.60 7.67 -5.22
C GLU A 126 -4.86 6.96 -6.55
N THR A 127 -5.32 5.72 -6.48
CA THR A 127 -5.74 4.90 -7.62
C THR A 127 -7.27 4.77 -7.63
N ASP A 128 -7.84 4.57 -8.82
CA ASP A 128 -9.22 4.13 -8.90
C ASP A 128 -9.32 2.68 -8.42
N THR A 129 -10.43 2.35 -7.80
CA THR A 129 -10.66 1.02 -7.24
C THR A 129 -11.52 0.21 -8.17
N CYS A 130 -11.29 0.29 -9.48
CA CYS A 130 -11.92 -0.64 -10.40
C CYS A 130 -11.44 -2.11 -10.22
N TRP A 131 -10.54 -2.36 -9.25
CA TRP A 131 -9.95 -3.67 -8.93
C TRP A 131 -9.24 -4.26 -10.15
N THR A 132 -8.56 -3.43 -10.94
CA THR A 132 -7.91 -3.85 -12.19
C THR A 132 -6.46 -4.28 -11.97
N GLY A 133 -5.76 -3.70 -11.00
CA GLY A 133 -4.34 -3.96 -10.79
C GLY A 133 -3.99 -5.43 -10.55
N ARG A 134 -4.80 -6.16 -9.74
CA ARG A 134 -4.57 -7.62 -9.53
C ARG A 134 -4.92 -8.47 -10.74
N LEU A 135 -5.73 -7.98 -11.68
CA LEU A 135 -6.03 -8.74 -12.90
C LEU A 135 -4.76 -8.89 -13.77
N HIS A 136 -3.85 -7.91 -13.69
CA HIS A 136 -2.60 -7.88 -14.44
C HIS A 136 -1.40 -8.31 -13.60
N ALA A 137 -1.33 -7.89 -12.33
CA ALA A 137 -0.18 -8.11 -11.45
C ALA A 137 -0.58 -8.65 -10.05
N PRO A 138 -1.20 -9.84 -9.95
CA PRO A 138 -1.75 -10.37 -8.68
C PRO A 138 -0.68 -10.66 -7.61
N GLU A 139 0.58 -10.85 -8.01
CA GLU A 139 1.71 -11.11 -7.12
C GLU A 139 2.40 -9.83 -6.60
N HIS A 140 1.96 -8.66 -7.09
CA HIS A 140 2.57 -7.36 -6.76
C HIS A 140 1.56 -6.35 -6.22
N VAL A 141 0.30 -6.43 -6.65
CA VAL A 141 -0.75 -5.46 -6.31
C VAL A 141 -1.75 -6.06 -5.32
N LEU A 142 -2.18 -5.25 -4.37
CA LEU A 142 -3.30 -5.53 -3.46
C LEU A 142 -4.20 -4.32 -3.33
N TYR A 143 -5.38 -4.50 -2.73
CA TYR A 143 -6.33 -3.40 -2.46
C TYR A 143 -6.40 -3.14 -0.97
N GLY A 144 -6.45 -1.87 -0.57
CA GLY A 144 -6.44 -1.50 0.84
C GLY A 144 -6.52 0.01 1.07
N GLY A 145 -6.21 0.44 2.29
CA GLY A 145 -6.44 1.81 2.73
C GLY A 145 -7.92 2.11 3.01
N GLU A 146 -8.24 3.39 3.16
CA GLU A 146 -9.58 3.88 3.48
C GLU A 146 -10.56 3.67 2.33
N TYR A 147 -10.08 3.84 1.09
CA TYR A 147 -10.90 3.81 -0.12
C TYR A 147 -10.76 2.51 -0.92
N PHE A 148 -10.02 1.51 -0.44
CA PHE A 148 -9.62 0.30 -1.19
C PHE A 148 -8.73 0.56 -2.41
N SER A 149 -7.96 1.65 -2.38
CA SER A 149 -6.92 1.94 -3.37
C SER A 149 -5.95 0.77 -3.52
N GLU A 150 -5.42 0.64 -4.73
CA GLU A 150 -4.40 -0.35 -5.08
C GLU A 150 -3.05 0.02 -4.43
N PHE A 151 -2.23 -0.97 -4.08
CA PHE A 151 -0.87 -0.77 -3.58
C PHE A 151 0.10 -1.87 -3.98
N VAL A 152 1.36 -1.49 -4.18
CA VAL A 152 2.46 -2.42 -4.49
C VAL A 152 2.98 -3.01 -3.18
N TYR A 153 2.70 -4.29 -2.95
CA TYR A 153 3.14 -5.02 -1.74
C TYR A 153 4.42 -5.83 -1.97
N ARG A 154 4.85 -5.99 -3.23
CA ARG A 154 6.09 -6.68 -3.60
C ARG A 154 6.68 -6.06 -4.86
N GLN A 155 7.96 -5.68 -4.78
CA GLN A 155 8.67 -5.12 -5.94
C GLN A 155 8.97 -6.21 -6.99
N PRO A 156 8.89 -5.89 -8.29
CA PRO A 156 9.18 -6.83 -9.36
C PRO A 156 10.68 -7.15 -9.43
N ARG A 157 11.02 -8.39 -9.75
CA ARG A 157 12.40 -8.91 -9.84
C ARG A 157 12.77 -9.38 -11.23
N THR A 158 11.81 -9.40 -12.16
CA THR A 158 12.02 -9.80 -13.55
C THR A 158 11.36 -8.82 -14.51
N THR A 159 11.82 -8.80 -15.76
CA THR A 159 11.21 -8.00 -16.83
C THR A 159 9.73 -8.32 -17.05
N ALA A 160 9.34 -9.59 -16.87
CA ALA A 160 7.95 -10.01 -17.02
C ALA A 160 7.06 -9.43 -15.91
N GLU A 161 7.55 -9.40 -14.67
CA GLU A 161 6.86 -8.79 -13.53
C GLU A 161 6.75 -7.27 -13.68
N VAL A 162 7.79 -6.61 -14.20
CA VAL A 162 7.73 -5.17 -14.54
C VAL A 162 6.68 -4.90 -15.61
N ALA A 163 6.61 -5.73 -16.66
CA ALA A 163 5.58 -5.61 -17.69
C ALA A 163 4.17 -5.78 -17.11
N ALA A 164 3.97 -6.74 -16.19
CA ALA A 164 2.69 -6.91 -15.52
C ALA A 164 2.26 -5.67 -14.70
N LEU A 165 3.19 -5.06 -13.97
CA LEU A 165 2.93 -3.80 -13.25
C LEU A 165 2.68 -2.62 -14.19
N ALA A 166 3.36 -2.56 -15.34
CA ALA A 166 3.10 -1.53 -16.33
C ALA A 166 1.70 -1.64 -16.96
N GLU A 167 1.22 -2.87 -17.22
CA GLU A 167 -0.17 -3.10 -17.66
C GLU A 167 -1.18 -2.68 -16.58
N ALA A 168 -0.89 -2.97 -15.30
CA ALA A 168 -1.71 -2.49 -14.19
C ALA A 168 -1.78 -0.94 -14.13
N ALA A 169 -0.64 -0.27 -14.29
CA ALA A 169 -0.57 1.19 -14.32
C ALA A 169 -1.30 1.79 -15.52
N TRP A 170 -1.23 1.14 -16.69
CA TRP A 170 -1.93 1.57 -17.90
C TRP A 170 -3.46 1.45 -17.77
N ASP A 171 -3.93 0.42 -17.07
CA ASP A 171 -5.37 0.15 -16.87
C ASP A 171 -5.98 0.94 -15.70
N ASP A 172 -5.18 1.68 -14.92
CA ASP A 172 -5.66 2.58 -13.86
C ASP A 172 -6.12 3.93 -14.43
N PRO A 173 -7.44 4.23 -14.42
CA PRO A 173 -7.96 5.48 -14.97
C PRO A 173 -7.46 6.74 -14.24
N PHE A 174 -7.06 6.62 -12.97
CA PHE A 174 -6.58 7.76 -12.17
C PHE A 174 -5.07 7.99 -12.36
N GLY A 175 -4.33 7.01 -12.89
CA GLY A 175 -2.89 7.09 -13.08
C GLY A 175 -2.12 7.25 -11.78
N GLY A 176 -2.60 6.63 -10.70
CA GLY A 176 -2.05 6.68 -9.35
C GLY A 176 -0.76 5.87 -9.16
N TYR A 177 -0.35 5.07 -10.14
CA TYR A 177 0.91 4.32 -10.11
C TYR A 177 2.13 5.21 -10.35
N GLY A 178 3.18 5.03 -9.55
CA GLY A 178 4.47 5.71 -9.70
C GLY A 178 5.64 4.72 -9.82
N CYS A 179 6.74 5.18 -10.43
CA CYS A 179 7.97 4.38 -10.61
C CYS A 179 9.26 5.14 -10.27
N ASP A 180 9.16 6.31 -9.63
CA ASP A 180 10.29 7.17 -9.22
C ASP A 180 10.72 6.92 -7.77
N GLY A 181 10.33 5.79 -7.16
CA GLY A 181 10.58 5.51 -5.75
C GLY A 181 12.06 5.54 -5.34
N ASP A 182 12.98 5.18 -6.24
CA ASP A 182 14.42 5.22 -5.98
C ASP A 182 14.99 6.65 -5.82
N ASP A 183 14.26 7.66 -6.29
CA ASP A 183 14.59 9.08 -6.14
C ASP A 183 13.92 9.70 -4.90
N ARG A 184 12.95 9.00 -4.31
CA ARG A 184 12.05 9.54 -3.28
C ARG A 184 12.19 8.86 -1.92
N TRP A 185 12.33 7.54 -1.91
CA TRP A 185 12.59 6.79 -0.69
C TRP A 185 13.95 7.19 -0.13
N THR A 186 13.96 7.58 1.14
CA THR A 186 15.19 7.77 1.90
C THR A 186 15.46 6.56 2.78
N PRO A 187 16.72 6.27 3.11
CA PRO A 187 17.03 5.21 4.05
C PRO A 187 16.27 5.32 5.37
N ASP A 188 16.01 6.53 5.87
CA ASP A 188 15.28 6.72 7.12
C ASP A 188 13.78 6.46 6.97
N ALA A 189 13.18 6.86 5.85
CA ALA A 189 11.78 6.56 5.56
C ALA A 189 11.53 5.04 5.46
N VAL A 190 12.45 4.29 4.84
CA VAL A 190 12.38 2.81 4.79
C VAL A 190 12.42 2.20 6.19
N ARG A 191 13.31 2.68 7.07
CA ARG A 191 13.41 2.19 8.46
C ARG A 191 12.18 2.54 9.29
N ILE A 192 11.63 3.73 9.09
CA ILE A 192 10.36 4.15 9.72
C ILE A 192 9.25 3.20 9.29
N TRP A 193 9.11 2.95 7.98
CA TRP A 193 8.12 2.02 7.45
C TRP A 193 8.29 0.61 8.06
N TRP A 194 9.53 0.10 8.11
CA TRP A 194 9.81 -1.22 8.70
C TRP A 194 9.48 -1.31 10.19
N ARG A 195 9.74 -0.24 10.95
CA ARG A 195 9.38 -0.17 12.37
C ARG A 195 7.87 -0.14 12.59
N GLU A 196 7.12 0.43 11.65
CA GLU A 196 5.66 0.47 11.68
C GLU A 196 5.00 -0.77 11.05
N ARG A 197 5.78 -1.76 10.56
CA ARG A 197 5.23 -2.94 9.85
C ARG A 197 4.18 -3.72 10.65
N ASP A 198 4.23 -3.72 11.97
CA ASP A 198 3.25 -4.43 12.81
C ASP A 198 1.83 -3.84 12.61
N ARG A 199 1.72 -2.54 12.33
CA ARG A 199 0.47 -1.89 11.91
C ARG A 199 -0.03 -2.42 10.56
N VAL A 200 0.89 -2.63 9.61
CA VAL A 200 0.56 -3.19 8.28
C VAL A 200 0.08 -4.64 8.44
N ILE A 201 0.79 -5.46 9.22
CA ILE A 201 0.41 -6.85 9.51
C ILE A 201 -1.00 -6.90 10.08
N GLN A 202 -1.26 -6.13 11.15
CA GLN A 202 -2.57 -6.09 11.78
C GLN A 202 -3.69 -5.70 10.81
N TYR A 203 -3.44 -4.70 9.96
CA TYR A 203 -4.41 -4.26 8.94
C TYR A 203 -4.69 -5.38 7.91
N VAL A 204 -3.65 -5.98 7.35
CA VAL A 204 -3.73 -7.02 6.32
C VAL A 204 -4.43 -8.28 6.85
N GLU A 205 -4.14 -8.70 8.08
CA GLU A 205 -4.78 -9.86 8.71
C GLU A 205 -6.29 -9.64 8.91
N GLN A 206 -6.69 -8.47 9.43
CA GLN A 206 -8.10 -8.12 9.60
C GLN A 206 -8.83 -8.07 8.26
N LEU A 207 -8.19 -7.46 7.26
CA LEU A 207 -8.73 -7.36 5.91
C LEU A 207 -8.91 -8.74 5.27
N SER A 208 -7.91 -9.61 5.41
CA SER A 208 -7.94 -10.99 4.90
C SER A 208 -9.07 -11.79 5.52
N GLN A 209 -9.24 -11.74 6.85
CA GLN A 209 -10.33 -12.44 7.54
C GLN A 209 -11.70 -12.02 7.03
N ARG A 210 -11.90 -10.71 6.81
CA ARG A 210 -13.15 -10.18 6.26
C ARG A 210 -13.41 -10.69 4.85
N TRP A 211 -12.39 -10.70 3.99
CA TRP A 211 -12.55 -11.08 2.59
C TRP A 211 -12.63 -12.58 2.34
N ILE A 212 -12.01 -13.42 3.17
CA ILE A 212 -12.20 -14.88 3.14
C ILE A 212 -13.69 -15.24 3.31
N ALA A 213 -14.39 -14.52 4.20
CA ALA A 213 -15.80 -14.73 4.49
C ALA A 213 -16.75 -14.02 3.50
N SER A 214 -16.23 -13.30 2.50
CA SER A 214 -17.05 -12.54 1.56
C SER A 214 -17.82 -13.44 0.60
N GLU A 215 -19.02 -13.01 0.20
CA GLU A 215 -19.78 -13.62 -0.89
C GLU A 215 -19.21 -13.27 -2.28
N ARG A 216 -18.40 -12.20 -2.39
CA ARG A 216 -17.79 -11.79 -3.65
C ARG A 216 -16.54 -12.62 -3.96
N ALA A 217 -16.45 -13.11 -5.20
CA ALA A 217 -15.35 -13.99 -5.62
C ALA A 217 -14.01 -13.27 -5.76
N ASP A 218 -14.03 -12.00 -6.16
CA ASP A 218 -12.85 -11.14 -6.28
C ASP A 218 -12.24 -10.82 -4.91
N GLU A 219 -13.06 -10.52 -3.89
CA GLU A 219 -12.58 -10.35 -2.52
C GLU A 219 -11.92 -11.62 -1.98
N ARG A 220 -12.54 -12.80 -2.20
CA ARG A 220 -11.94 -14.08 -1.78
C ARG A 220 -10.62 -14.38 -2.49
N GLU A 221 -10.47 -14.01 -3.77
CA GLU A 221 -9.20 -14.10 -4.50
C GLU A 221 -8.16 -13.17 -3.86
N ALA A 222 -8.52 -11.89 -3.67
CA ALA A 222 -7.61 -10.90 -3.10
C ALA A 222 -7.18 -11.25 -1.66
N ALA A 223 -8.01 -12.00 -0.93
CA ALA A 223 -7.69 -12.50 0.40
C ALA A 223 -6.48 -13.47 0.41
N ALA A 224 -6.29 -14.25 -0.65
CA ALA A 224 -5.10 -15.10 -0.80
C ALA A 224 -3.83 -14.24 -0.94
N GLY A 225 -3.87 -13.19 -1.77
CA GLY A 225 -2.78 -12.23 -1.88
C GLY A 225 -2.46 -11.52 -0.55
N LEU A 226 -3.48 -11.20 0.25
CA LEU A 226 -3.27 -10.64 1.60
C LEU A 226 -2.55 -11.62 2.53
N GLN A 227 -2.86 -12.93 2.45
CA GLN A 227 -2.14 -13.95 3.23
C GLN A 227 -0.68 -14.09 2.78
N ASP A 228 -0.43 -13.99 1.48
CA ASP A 228 0.92 -13.96 0.92
C ASP A 228 1.69 -12.72 1.39
N PHE A 229 1.02 -11.56 1.45
CA PHE A 229 1.64 -10.34 1.95
C PHE A 229 1.95 -10.42 3.45
N ALA A 230 1.02 -10.95 4.26
CA ALA A 230 1.26 -11.20 5.69
C ALA A 230 2.48 -12.10 5.91
N SER A 231 2.59 -13.18 5.13
CA SER A 231 3.74 -14.09 5.16
C SER A 231 5.04 -13.42 4.71
N TYR A 232 4.95 -12.52 3.72
CA TYR A 232 6.08 -11.76 3.22
C TYR A 232 6.63 -10.77 4.26
N LEU A 233 5.73 -10.06 4.96
CA LEU A 233 6.06 -9.07 6.01
C LEU A 233 6.86 -9.66 7.17
N VAL A 234 6.58 -10.91 7.57
CA VAL A 234 7.29 -11.59 8.66
C VAL A 234 8.45 -12.47 8.18
N GLY A 235 8.62 -12.61 6.87
CA GLY A 235 9.63 -13.46 6.25
C GLY A 235 10.64 -12.66 5.43
N PRO A 236 10.73 -12.90 4.10
CA PRO A 236 11.87 -12.45 3.30
C PRO A 236 11.89 -10.95 3.02
N LEU A 237 10.83 -10.18 3.35
CA LEU A 237 10.83 -8.74 3.15
C LEU A 237 11.99 -8.04 3.88
N SER A 238 12.38 -8.55 5.05
CA SER A 238 13.51 -7.98 5.79
C SER A 238 14.82 -7.98 4.99
N ASP A 239 15.13 -9.07 4.28
CA ASP A 239 16.34 -9.16 3.48
C ASP A 239 16.23 -8.27 2.23
N ASP A 240 15.07 -8.25 1.58
CA ASP A 240 14.81 -7.39 0.43
C ASP A 240 14.98 -5.91 0.75
N LEU A 241 14.42 -5.44 1.87
CA LEU A 241 14.56 -4.04 2.29
C LEU A 241 16.00 -3.71 2.68
N ARG A 242 16.78 -4.66 3.21
CA ARG A 242 18.20 -4.43 3.51
C ARG A 242 19.05 -4.33 2.26
N ILE A 243 18.74 -5.12 1.23
CA ILE A 243 19.33 -4.99 -0.11
C ILE A 243 18.94 -3.62 -0.70
N TYR A 244 17.67 -3.23 -0.58
CA TYR A 244 17.20 -1.94 -1.08
C TYR A 244 17.84 -0.75 -0.35
N LEU A 245 17.95 -0.81 0.98
CA LEU A 245 18.69 0.19 1.77
C LEU A 245 20.14 0.31 1.33
N TYR A 246 20.80 -0.81 1.03
CA TYR A 246 22.15 -0.80 0.49
C TYR A 246 22.20 -0.02 -0.82
N TRP A 247 21.29 -0.31 -1.75
CA TRP A 247 21.17 0.39 -3.02
C TRP A 247 20.94 1.90 -2.83
N LEU A 248 20.03 2.31 -1.95
CA LEU A 248 19.76 3.73 -1.70
C LEU A 248 20.98 4.49 -1.16
N ILE A 249 21.80 3.84 -0.33
CA ILE A 249 22.99 4.44 0.30
C ILE A 249 24.18 4.47 -0.65
N GLU A 250 24.49 3.33 -1.26
CA GLU A 250 25.73 3.12 -2.03
C GLU A 250 25.54 3.33 -3.54
N ARG A 251 24.28 3.38 -4.01
CA ARG A 251 23.90 3.49 -5.44
C ARG A 251 24.58 2.43 -6.32
N ARG A 252 24.75 1.23 -5.76
CA ARG A 252 25.22 0.01 -6.41
C ARG A 252 24.60 -1.23 -5.74
N SER A 253 24.49 -2.34 -6.47
CA SER A 253 24.10 -3.60 -5.85
C SER A 253 25.13 -4.04 -4.79
N PRO A 254 24.69 -4.65 -3.68
CA PRO A 254 25.61 -5.33 -2.77
C PRO A 254 26.21 -6.57 -3.44
N ASN A 255 27.45 -6.86 -3.09
CA ASN A 255 28.10 -8.14 -3.33
C ASN A 255 27.76 -9.14 -2.22
N PRO A 256 27.92 -10.46 -2.43
CA PRO A 256 27.65 -11.46 -1.39
C PRO A 256 28.46 -11.29 -0.08
N SER A 257 29.61 -10.62 -0.13
CA SER A 257 30.44 -10.34 1.05
C SER A 257 30.14 -8.98 1.71
N ASP A 258 29.32 -8.13 1.10
CA ASP A 258 29.00 -6.82 1.65
C ASP A 258 28.10 -6.96 2.88
N ARG A 259 28.38 -6.16 3.92
CA ARG A 259 27.51 -6.11 5.10
C ARG A 259 26.29 -5.25 4.79
N LEU A 260 25.11 -5.86 4.77
CA LEU A 260 23.87 -5.13 4.54
C LEU A 260 23.49 -4.24 5.75
N PRO A 261 23.04 -2.98 5.51
CA PRO A 261 22.54 -2.08 6.54
C PRO A 261 21.46 -2.72 7.42
N PRO A 262 21.35 -2.32 8.70
CA PRO A 262 20.23 -2.69 9.54
C PRO A 262 18.97 -1.89 9.16
N LEU A 263 17.82 -2.52 9.40
CA LEU A 263 16.50 -1.88 9.37
C LEU A 263 16.18 -1.19 10.71
#